data_AF-A0A6V7MCM6-F1
#
_entry.id   AF-A0A6V7MCM6-F1
#
_cell.length_a   1.000
_cell.length_b   1.000
_cell.length_c   1.000
_cell.angle_alpha   90.00
_cell.angle_beta   90.00
_cell.angle_gamma   90.00
#
_symmetry.space_group_name_H-M   'P 1'
#
loop_
_entity.id
_entity.type
_entity.pdbx_description
1 polymer ?
#
loop_
_entity_poly.entity_id
_entity_poly.type
_entity_poly.pdbx_seq_one_letter_code
_entity_poly.pdbx_strand_id
1 'polypeptide(L)'
;GFENCMKIAGKFMNFESDLLKKNLLKQPDGDFPELKETLDYFKTAFDHEQAKKEGNIVPKKGVDTEYDETMDELVQIKKDGANYLREQEAYFGGK
;
A
#
# COMPACT_ATOMS: atom_id res chain seq x y z
N GLY A 1 -11.78 3.00 -10.16
CA GLY A 1 -12.22 3.98 -9.15
C GLY A 1 -11.70 5.36 -9.49
N PHE A 2 -10.47 5.69 -9.08
CA PHE A 2 -9.88 7.02 -9.23
C PHE A 2 -9.55 7.43 -10.68
N GLU A 3 -9.05 6.51 -11.51
CA GLU A 3 -8.77 6.82 -12.93
C GLU A 3 -10.02 7.22 -13.72
N ASN A 4 -11.18 6.68 -13.35
CA ASN A 4 -12.45 7.11 -13.94
C ASN A 4 -12.80 8.52 -13.48
N CYS A 5 -12.60 8.85 -12.20
CA CYS A 5 -12.77 10.22 -11.69
C CYS A 5 -11.85 11.21 -12.42
N MET A 6 -10.61 10.81 -12.74
CA MET A 6 -9.67 11.67 -13.46
C MET A 6 -10.04 11.85 -14.94
N LYS A 7 -10.54 10.79 -15.60
CA LYS A 7 -11.12 10.89 -16.96
C LYS A 7 -12.36 11.78 -16.97
N ILE A 8 -13.19 11.67 -15.94
CA ILE A 8 -14.39 12.48 -15.76
C ILE A 8 -13.99 13.96 -15.51
N ALA A 9 -13.03 14.23 -14.63
CA ALA A 9 -12.48 15.56 -14.42
C ALA A 9 -11.90 16.17 -15.70
N GLY A 10 -11.18 15.38 -16.51
CA GLY A 10 -10.67 15.81 -17.81
C GLY A 10 -11.78 16.19 -18.81
N LYS A 11 -12.94 15.53 -18.75
CA LYS A 11 -14.12 15.93 -19.56
C LYS A 11 -14.79 17.21 -19.04
N PHE A 12 -14.67 17.49 -17.75
CA PHE A 12 -15.25 18.69 -17.13
C PHE A 12 -14.38 19.94 -17.23
N MET A 13 -13.13 19.83 -17.71
CA MET A 13 -12.25 20.98 -17.96
C MET A 13 -12.79 21.97 -18.99
N ASN A 14 -13.71 21.55 -19.87
CA ASN A 14 -14.27 22.39 -20.94
C ASN A 14 -15.55 23.16 -20.54
N PHE A 15 -15.99 23.10 -19.28
CA PHE A 15 -17.19 23.83 -18.83
C PHE A 15 -16.87 25.28 -18.43
N GLU A 16 -17.74 26.21 -18.82
CA GLU A 16 -17.57 27.65 -18.55
C GLU A 16 -17.87 28.07 -17.10
N SER A 17 -18.49 27.19 -16.29
CA SER A 17 -18.90 27.51 -14.92
C SER A 17 -17.72 27.75 -13.98
N ASP A 18 -17.63 28.96 -13.43
CA ASP A 18 -16.55 29.40 -12.56
C ASP A 18 -16.44 28.59 -11.25
N LEU A 19 -17.57 28.09 -10.72
CA LEU A 19 -17.58 27.21 -9.55
C LEU A 19 -17.01 25.82 -9.85
N LEU A 20 -17.29 25.28 -11.04
CA LEU A 20 -16.75 23.98 -11.46
C LEU A 20 -15.26 24.10 -11.78
N LYS A 21 -14.85 25.19 -12.44
CA LYS A 21 -13.44 25.52 -12.68
C LYS A 21 -12.65 25.57 -11.37
N LYS A 22 -13.16 26.28 -10.35
CA LYS A 22 -12.48 26.39 -9.05
C LYS A 22 -12.28 25.05 -8.34
N ASN A 23 -13.24 24.12 -8.44
CA ASN A 23 -13.19 22.84 -7.72
C ASN A 23 -12.48 21.72 -8.51
N LEU A 24 -12.33 21.86 -9.83
CA LEU A 24 -11.81 20.80 -10.71
C LEU A 24 -10.49 21.15 -11.40
N LEU A 25 -10.15 22.44 -11.50
CA LEU A 25 -8.89 22.89 -12.09
C LEU A 25 -7.78 22.93 -11.05
N LYS A 26 -6.56 22.72 -11.55
CA LYS A 26 -5.33 22.90 -10.80
C LYS A 26 -5.04 24.39 -10.62
N GLN A 27 -4.26 24.73 -9.59
CA GLN A 27 -3.71 26.08 -9.44
C GLN A 27 -2.94 26.48 -10.73
N PRO A 28 -3.09 27.73 -11.21
CA PRO A 28 -3.64 28.91 -10.51
C PRO A 28 -5.15 29.17 -10.69
N ASP A 29 -5.85 28.42 -11.55
CA ASP A 29 -7.26 28.65 -11.88
C ASP A 29 -8.26 27.84 -11.01
N GLY A 30 -7.76 27.10 -10.01
CA GLY A 30 -8.58 26.31 -9.08
C GLY A 30 -7.80 25.76 -7.87
N ASP A 31 -8.53 25.26 -6.89
CA ASP A 31 -8.02 24.77 -5.59
C ASP A 31 -7.81 23.25 -5.56
N PHE A 32 -7.88 22.56 -6.71
CA PHE A 32 -7.74 21.11 -6.72
C PHE A 32 -6.27 20.69 -6.46
N PRO A 33 -5.99 19.97 -5.35
CA PRO A 33 -4.63 19.57 -5.02
C PRO A 33 -4.08 18.57 -6.03
N GLU A 34 -2.78 18.65 -6.32
CA GLU A 34 -2.12 17.69 -7.20
C GLU A 34 -1.92 16.35 -6.49
N LEU A 35 -2.97 15.52 -6.50
CA LEU A 35 -2.97 14.21 -5.87
C LEU A 35 -2.22 13.14 -6.67
N LYS A 36 -1.60 13.48 -7.82
CA LYS A 36 -0.90 12.50 -8.68
C LYS A 36 0.21 11.78 -7.92
N GLU A 37 1.02 12.52 -7.18
CA GLU A 37 2.14 12.00 -6.41
C GLU A 37 1.66 11.10 -5.26
N THR A 38 0.66 11.56 -4.51
CA THR A 38 0.01 10.77 -3.46
C THR A 38 -0.61 9.49 -4.03
N LEU A 39 -1.20 9.56 -5.23
CA LEU A 39 -1.80 8.39 -5.87
C LEU A 39 -0.74 7.39 -6.35
N ASP A 40 0.39 7.87 -6.83
CA ASP A 40 1.51 7.02 -7.26
C ASP A 40 2.17 6.34 -6.06
N TYR A 41 2.28 7.07 -4.94
CA TYR A 41 2.62 6.50 -3.64
C TYR A 41 1.64 5.38 -3.27
N PHE A 42 0.33 5.62 -3.25
CA PHE A 42 -0.64 4.56 -2.92
C PHE A 42 -0.68 3.41 -3.95
N LYS A 43 -0.34 3.64 -5.22
CA LYS A 43 -0.22 2.57 -6.24
C LYS A 43 0.98 1.67 -5.99
N THR A 44 2.07 2.23 -5.49
CA THR A 44 3.31 1.49 -5.23
C THR A 44 3.39 0.94 -3.81
N ALA A 45 2.69 1.56 -2.86
CA ALA A 45 2.79 1.27 -1.43
C ALA A 45 2.25 -0.11 -1.03
N PHE A 46 1.28 -0.69 -1.75
CA PHE A 46 0.73 -2.00 -1.41
C PHE A 46 0.31 -2.79 -2.65
N ASP A 47 0.16 -4.11 -2.49
CA ASP A 47 -0.39 -4.98 -3.53
C ASP A 47 -1.92 -4.95 -3.46
N HIS A 48 -2.55 -4.21 -4.39
CA HIS A 48 -3.99 -3.99 -4.44
C HIS A 48 -4.77 -5.30 -4.68
N GLU A 49 -4.17 -6.29 -5.35
CA GLU A 49 -4.81 -7.58 -5.60
C GLU A 49 -4.81 -8.45 -4.34
N GLN A 50 -3.67 -8.50 -3.62
CA GLN A 50 -3.59 -9.21 -2.34
C GLN A 50 -4.47 -8.54 -1.29
N ALA A 51 -4.48 -7.21 -1.20
CA ALA A 51 -5.33 -6.49 -0.25
C ALA A 51 -6.82 -6.74 -0.49
N LYS A 52 -7.24 -6.83 -1.76
CA LYS A 52 -8.64 -7.15 -2.09
C LYS A 52 -9.01 -8.59 -1.74
N LYS A 53 -8.05 -9.52 -1.81
CA LYS A 53 -8.26 -10.95 -1.57
C LYS A 53 -8.19 -11.31 -0.08
N GLU A 54 -7.26 -10.74 0.65
CA GLU A 54 -7.00 -11.02 2.07
C GLU A 54 -7.73 -10.05 3.00
N GLY A 55 -8.21 -8.92 2.48
CA GLY A 55 -8.88 -7.87 3.27
C GLY A 55 -7.94 -6.98 4.08
N ASN A 56 -6.62 -7.25 4.03
CA ASN A 56 -5.59 -6.50 4.72
C ASN A 56 -4.65 -5.80 3.74
N ILE A 57 -4.40 -4.51 3.96
CA ILE A 57 -3.43 -3.75 3.17
C ILE A 57 -2.03 -4.09 3.69
N VAL A 58 -1.30 -4.92 2.95
CA VAL A 58 0.10 -5.25 3.27
C VAL A 58 1.01 -4.27 2.54
N PRO A 59 1.84 -3.48 3.25
CA PRO A 59 2.83 -2.61 2.63
C PRO A 59 3.82 -3.43 1.80
N LYS A 60 4.31 -2.89 0.68
CA LYS A 60 5.45 -3.51 -0.01
C LYS A 60 6.71 -3.40 0.84
N LYS A 61 7.55 -4.44 0.74
CA LYS A 61 8.88 -4.47 1.35
C LYS A 61 9.67 -3.21 0.97
N GLY A 62 10.10 -2.45 1.97
CA GLY A 62 10.85 -1.20 1.87
C GLY A 62 10.01 0.09 1.97
N VAL A 63 8.68 0.00 2.11
CA VAL A 63 7.81 1.16 2.30
C VAL A 63 7.61 1.49 3.77
N ASP A 64 7.60 0.45 4.62
CA ASP A 64 7.43 0.56 6.06
C ASP A 64 8.52 -0.27 6.74
N THR A 65 9.55 0.43 7.22
CA THR A 65 10.71 -0.18 7.88
C THR A 65 10.32 -0.90 9.16
N GLU A 66 9.36 -0.38 9.93
CA GLU A 66 8.92 -0.99 11.20
C GLU A 66 8.15 -2.29 10.92
N TYR A 67 7.33 -2.30 9.87
CA TYR A 67 6.65 -3.51 9.41
C TYR A 67 7.65 -4.57 8.92
N ASP A 68 8.62 -4.18 8.09
CA ASP A 68 9.65 -5.09 7.58
C ASP A 68 10.49 -5.69 8.71
N GLU A 69 10.92 -4.87 9.67
CA GLU A 69 11.66 -5.32 10.86
C GLU A 69 10.85 -6.34 11.67
N THR A 70 9.57 -6.05 11.94
CA THR A 70 8.68 -6.96 12.67
C THR A 70 8.50 -8.29 11.93
N MET A 71 8.41 -8.26 10.59
CA MET A 71 8.31 -9.47 9.77
C MET A 71 9.59 -10.29 9.81
N ASP A 72 10.75 -9.64 9.74
CA ASP A 72 12.05 -10.31 9.83
C ASP A 72 12.26 -10.92 11.23
N GLU A 73 11.87 -10.22 12.31
CA GLU A 73 11.86 -10.76 13.67
C GLU A 73 10.94 -11.99 13.79
N LEU A 74 9.74 -11.93 13.21
CA LEU A 74 8.81 -13.08 13.18
C LEU A 74 9.41 -14.29 12.48
N VAL A 75 10.12 -14.08 11.36
CA VAL A 75 10.82 -15.14 10.63
C VAL A 75 11.93 -15.73 11.49
N GLN A 76 12.70 -14.88 12.18
CA GLN A 76 13.78 -15.31 13.04
C GLN A 76 13.27 -16.14 14.23
N ILE A 77 12.20 -15.70 14.90
CA ILE A 77 11.55 -16.44 15.99
C ILE A 77 11.04 -17.80 15.51
N LYS A 78 10.41 -17.87 14.32
CA LYS A 78 9.96 -19.15 13.75
C LYS A 78 11.13 -20.08 13.46
N LYS A 79 12.24 -19.55 12.95
CA LYS A 79 13.46 -20.32 12.67
C LYS A 79 14.08 -20.86 13.95
N ASP A 80 14.17 -20.03 14.98
CA ASP A 80 14.70 -20.42 16.28
C ASP A 80 13.82 -21.49 16.92
N GLY A 81 12.49 -21.31 16.91
CA GLY A 81 11.54 -22.32 17.36
C GLY A 81 11.67 -23.65 16.60
N ALA A 82 11.86 -23.62 15.29
CA ALA A 82 12.09 -24.82 14.48
C ALA A 82 13.43 -25.50 14.77
N ASN A 83 14.47 -24.72 15.10
CA ASN A 83 15.76 -25.26 15.51
C ASN A 83 15.65 -25.94 16.88
N TYR A 84 15.02 -25.28 17.86
CA TYR A 84 14.75 -25.85 19.18
C TYR A 84 13.92 -27.13 19.09
N LEU A 85 12.92 -27.18 18.21
CA LEU A 85 12.13 -28.38 17.99
C LEU A 85 13.00 -29.53 17.46
N ARG A 86 13.86 -29.26 16.46
CA ARG A 86 14.81 -30.26 15.94
C ARG A 86 15.81 -30.74 16.98
N GLU A 87 16.30 -29.84 17.84
CA GLU A 87 17.19 -30.20 18.96
C GLU A 87 16.50 -31.12 19.96
N GLN A 88 15.25 -30.82 20.32
CA GLN A 88 14.46 -31.67 21.21
C GLN A 88 14.10 -33.01 20.57
N GLU A 89 13.74 -33.03 19.29
CA GLU A 89 13.51 -34.27 18.54
C GLU A 89 14.77 -35.15 18.49
N ALA A 90 15.95 -34.56 18.29
CA ALA A 90 17.21 -35.30 18.35
C ALA A 90 17.54 -35.80 19.77
N TYR A 91 17.25 -34.99 20.79
CA TYR A 91 17.50 -35.33 22.19
C TYR A 91 16.59 -36.46 22.71
N PHE A 92 15.31 -36.45 22.32
CA PHE A 92 14.32 -37.44 22.74
C PHE A 92 14.15 -38.61 21.77
N GLY A 93 14.50 -38.45 20.50
CA GLY A 93 14.47 -39.49 19.45
C GLY A 93 15.72 -40.39 19.40
N GLY A 94 16.74 -40.07 20.19
CA GLY A 94 17.94 -40.91 20.40
C GLY A 94 17.74 -41.99 21.47
N LYS A 95 16.66 -42.78 21.36
CA LYS A 95 16.48 -44.05 22.10
C LYS A 95 16.40 -45.22 21.14
#